data_AF-A0A2D3RGF0-F1
#
_entry.id   AF-A0A2D3RGF0-F1
#
_cell.length_a   1.000
_cell.length_b   1.000
_cell.length_c   1.000
_cell.angle_alpha   90.00
_cell.angle_beta   90.00
_cell.angle_gamma   90.00
#
_symmetry.space_group_name_H-M   'P 1'
#
loop_
_entity.id
_entity.type
_entity.pdbx_description
1 polymer ?
#
loop_
_entity_poly.entity_id
_entity_poly.type
_entity_poly.pdbx_seq_one_letter_code
_entity_poly.pdbx_strand_id
1 'polypeptide(L)'
;MSYQIRIASDQIKQDMPHTEASIDQALISVSSLMATLVQARVDTGVPAATGQVAVRRLAKAQMALVEASSDVLRVHGELQKVGREFAGMDVHETCPAVQGSLVPANLHSVAA
;
A
#
# COMPACT_ATOMS: atom_id res chain seq x y z
N MET A 1 -1.35 -21.40 24.11
CA MET A 1 -0.44 -20.59 23.27
C MET A 1 0.59 -19.92 24.16
N SER A 2 1.87 -19.86 23.78
CA SER A 2 2.90 -19.22 24.62
C SER A 2 2.73 -17.69 24.62
N TYR A 3 3.04 -17.02 25.75
CA TYR A 3 2.93 -15.57 25.90
C TYR A 3 3.69 -14.79 24.80
N GLN A 4 4.84 -15.32 24.37
CA GLN A 4 5.66 -14.73 23.31
C GLN A 4 4.99 -14.77 21.93
N ILE A 5 4.24 -15.84 21.61
CA ILE A 5 3.50 -15.94 20.35
C ILE A 5 2.41 -14.87 20.27
N ARG A 6 1.74 -14.56 21.38
CA ARG A 6 0.72 -13.52 21.44
C ARG A 6 1.32 -12.14 21.20
N ILE A 7 2.42 -11.79 21.87
CA ILE A 7 3.11 -10.51 21.67
C ILE A 7 3.52 -10.34 20.20
N ALA A 8 4.15 -11.37 19.61
CA ALA A 8 4.56 -11.32 18.22
C ALA A 8 3.36 -11.15 17.27
N SER A 9 2.26 -11.86 17.52
CA SER A 9 1.04 -11.73 16.71
C SER A 9 0.45 -10.33 16.78
N ASP A 10 0.39 -9.72 17.96
CA ASP A 10 -0.16 -8.38 18.15
C ASP A 10 0.73 -7.31 17.47
N GLN A 11 2.06 -7.47 17.56
CA GLN A 11 3.00 -6.59 16.85
C GLN A 11 2.82 -6.69 15.33
N ILE A 12 2.73 -7.91 14.78
CA ILE A 12 2.52 -8.12 13.33
C ILE A 12 1.20 -7.48 12.86
N LYS A 13 0.12 -7.59 13.64
CA LYS A 13 -1.18 -6.95 13.34
C LYS A 13 -1.07 -5.42 13.27
N GLN A 14 -0.21 -4.83 14.10
CA GLN A 14 0.04 -3.40 14.08
C GLN A 14 0.91 -2.99 12.89
N ASP A 15 2.00 -3.72 12.64
CA ASP A 15 2.99 -3.36 11.61
C ASP A 15 2.46 -3.53 10.17
N MET A 16 1.56 -4.48 9.93
CA MET A 16 1.04 -4.77 8.60
C MET A 16 0.36 -3.55 7.93
N PRO A 17 -0.70 -2.93 8.50
CA PRO A 17 -1.33 -1.77 7.87
C PRO A 17 -0.40 -0.55 7.78
N HIS A 18 0.54 -0.39 8.73
CA HIS A 18 1.56 0.66 8.64
C HIS A 18 2.51 0.46 7.45
N THR A 19 2.87 -0.77 7.15
CA THR A 19 3.72 -1.11 6.01
C THR A 19 3.00 -0.84 4.69
N GLU A 20 1.74 -1.29 4.57
CA GLU A 20 0.89 -1.03 3.39
C GLU A 20 0.76 0.48 3.11
N ALA A 21 0.39 1.26 4.13
CA ALA A 21 0.25 2.71 4.01
C ALA A 21 1.57 3.42 3.64
N SER A 22 2.71 2.90 4.12
CA SER A 22 4.02 3.47 3.80
C SER A 22 4.38 3.28 2.32
N ILE A 23 3.99 2.16 1.71
CA ILE A 23 4.21 1.92 0.28
C ILE A 23 3.33 2.86 -0.55
N ASP A 24 2.08 3.05 -0.16
CA ASP A 24 1.18 4.00 -0.83
C ASP A 24 1.72 5.44 -0.75
N GLN A 25 2.25 5.84 0.40
CA GLN A 25 2.87 7.14 0.58
C GLN A 25 4.12 7.32 -0.30
N ALA A 26 4.91 6.25 -0.49
CA ALA A 26 6.04 6.25 -1.41
C ALA A 26 5.57 6.36 -2.89
N LEU A 27 4.50 5.66 -3.27
CA LEU A 27 3.90 5.76 -4.61
C LEU A 27 3.43 7.18 -4.92
N ILE A 28 2.77 7.85 -3.96
CA ILE A 28 2.37 9.25 -4.07
C ILE A 28 3.58 10.15 -4.29
N SER A 29 4.63 9.97 -3.48
CA SER A 29 5.85 10.79 -3.55
C SER A 29 6.54 10.68 -4.92
N VAL A 30 6.76 9.45 -5.41
CA VAL A 30 7.43 9.23 -6.70
C VAL A 30 6.58 9.74 -7.86
N SER A 31 5.26 9.57 -7.81
CA SER A 31 4.34 10.08 -8.83
C SER A 31 4.31 11.61 -8.88
N SER A 32 4.34 12.26 -7.72
CA SER A 32 4.41 13.73 -7.61
C SER A 32 5.72 14.28 -8.20
N LEU A 33 6.83 13.58 -7.97
CA LEU A 33 8.13 13.94 -8.55
C LEU A 33 8.14 13.77 -10.07
N MET A 34 7.54 12.69 -10.59
CA MET A 34 7.37 12.50 -12.04
C MET A 34 6.57 13.64 -12.67
N ALA A 35 5.43 14.00 -12.08
CA ALA A 35 4.59 15.09 -12.56
C ALA A 35 5.36 16.41 -12.60
N THR A 36 6.07 16.75 -11.52
CA THR A 36 6.93 17.93 -11.44
C THR A 36 7.99 17.95 -12.55
N LEU A 37 8.68 16.82 -12.77
CA LEU A 37 9.73 16.73 -13.79
C LEU A 37 9.20 16.90 -15.21
N VAL A 38 8.01 16.36 -15.51
CA VAL A 38 7.39 16.49 -16.84
C VAL A 38 6.85 17.91 -17.03
N GLN A 39 6.18 18.47 -16.02
CA GLN A 39 5.67 19.84 -16.06
C GLN A 39 6.80 20.85 -16.29
N ALA A 40 7.94 20.69 -15.60
CA ALA A 40 9.09 21.56 -15.80
C ALA A 40 9.60 21.57 -17.26
N ARG A 41 9.45 20.47 -18.02
CA ARG A 41 9.83 20.45 -19.44
C ARG A 41 8.87 21.25 -20.30
N VAL A 42 7.58 21.14 -20.00
CA VAL A 42 6.52 21.88 -20.68
C VAL A 42 6.75 23.38 -20.44
N ASP A 43 6.93 23.78 -19.19
CA ASP A 43 7.06 25.18 -18.79
C ASP A 43 8.31 25.85 -19.37
N THR A 44 9.41 25.09 -19.52
CA THR A 44 10.68 25.61 -20.02
C THR A 44 10.87 25.45 -21.52
N GLY A 45 9.99 24.72 -22.20
CA GLY A 45 10.09 24.47 -23.65
C GLY A 45 11.33 23.67 -24.06
N VAL A 46 12.01 23.00 -23.13
CA VAL A 46 13.20 22.19 -23.45
C VAL A 46 12.82 20.99 -24.31
N PRO A 47 13.76 20.45 -25.12
CA PRO A 47 13.49 19.26 -25.91
C PRO A 47 12.96 18.11 -25.06
N ALA A 48 12.00 17.34 -25.57
CA ALA A 48 11.41 16.22 -24.83
C ALA A 48 12.47 15.22 -24.36
N ALA A 49 13.56 15.04 -25.11
CA ALA A 49 14.69 14.17 -24.76
C ALA A 49 15.39 14.58 -23.45
N THR A 50 15.33 15.85 -23.06
CA THR A 50 15.92 16.38 -21.83
C THR A 50 15.34 15.68 -20.62
N GLY A 51 16.18 14.98 -19.86
CA GLY A 51 15.77 14.25 -18.66
C GLY A 51 15.02 12.94 -18.91
N GLN A 52 14.92 12.43 -20.15
CA GLN A 52 14.21 11.17 -20.42
C GLN A 52 14.74 9.98 -19.62
N VAL A 53 16.06 9.92 -19.39
CA VAL A 53 16.65 8.89 -18.53
C VAL A 53 16.09 8.96 -17.10
N ALA A 54 15.86 10.17 -16.56
CA ALA A 54 15.28 10.35 -15.25
C ALA A 54 13.80 9.91 -15.20
N VAL A 55 12.99 10.28 -16.21
CA VAL A 55 11.60 9.80 -16.35
C VAL A 55 11.56 8.28 -16.39
N ARG A 56 12.40 7.64 -17.21
CA ARG A 56 12.45 6.18 -17.27
C ARG A 56 12.80 5.54 -15.92
N ARG A 57 13.70 6.15 -15.16
CA ARG A 57 14.08 5.67 -13.81
C ARG A 57 12.94 5.84 -12.80
N LEU A 58 12.24 6.97 -12.83
CA LEU A 58 11.06 7.18 -11.98
C LEU A 58 9.94 6.20 -12.31
N ALA A 59 9.66 5.95 -13.60
CA ALA A 59 8.66 4.96 -14.01
C ALA A 59 9.00 3.55 -13.52
N LYS A 60 10.28 3.17 -13.57
CA LYS A 60 10.75 1.91 -12.98
C LYS A 60 10.57 1.85 -11.47
N ALA A 61 10.85 2.95 -10.76
CA ALA A 61 10.64 3.03 -9.32
C ALA A 61 9.15 2.90 -8.96
N GLN A 62 8.24 3.51 -9.72
CA GLN A 62 6.80 3.35 -9.54
C GLN A 62 6.37 1.88 -9.71
N MET A 63 6.87 1.20 -10.74
CA MET A 63 6.54 -0.21 -10.95
C MET A 63 7.07 -1.12 -9.84
N ALA A 64 8.30 -0.89 -9.39
CA ALA A 64 8.87 -1.65 -8.28
C ALA A 64 8.05 -1.47 -6.98
N LEU A 65 7.50 -0.27 -6.73
CA LEU A 65 6.62 -0.04 -5.59
C LEU A 65 5.26 -0.74 -5.72
N VAL A 66 4.69 -0.82 -6.94
CA VAL A 66 3.46 -1.58 -7.21
C VAL A 66 3.67 -3.07 -7.00
N GLU A 67 4.81 -3.61 -7.45
CA GLU A 67 5.20 -5.00 -7.20
C GLU A 67 5.36 -5.25 -5.69
N ALA A 68 6.08 -4.37 -4.98
CA ALA A 68 6.24 -4.47 -3.53
C ALA A 68 4.89 -4.41 -2.78
N SER A 69 3.97 -3.53 -3.18
CA SER A 69 2.61 -3.46 -2.63
C SER A 69 1.86 -4.78 -2.82
N SER A 70 1.93 -5.35 -4.02
CA SER A 70 1.29 -6.64 -4.34
C SER A 70 1.84 -7.78 -3.48
N ASP A 71 3.15 -7.81 -3.25
CA ASP A 71 3.78 -8.84 -2.43
C ASP A 71 3.46 -8.67 -0.94
N VAL A 72 3.41 -7.44 -0.42
CA VAL A 72 2.98 -7.17 0.96
C VAL A 72 1.52 -7.58 1.18
N LEU A 73 0.62 -7.30 0.24
CA LEU A 73 -0.78 -7.73 0.33
C LEU A 73 -0.91 -9.26 0.33
N ARG A 74 -0.06 -9.98 -0.42
CA ARG A 74 0.01 -11.45 -0.35
C ARG A 74 0.49 -11.93 1.01
N VAL A 75 1.54 -11.31 1.56
CA VAL A 75 2.03 -11.61 2.91
C VAL A 75 0.93 -11.40 3.95
N HIS A 76 0.14 -10.32 3.85
CA HIS A 76 -1.01 -10.10 4.71
C HIS A 76 -2.01 -11.27 4.64
N GLY A 77 -2.38 -11.69 3.42
CA GLY A 77 -3.27 -12.83 3.21
C GLY A 77 -2.73 -14.14 3.81
N GLU A 78 -1.45 -14.45 3.63
CA GLU A 78 -0.81 -15.63 4.21
C GLU A 78 -0.74 -15.56 5.74
N LEU A 79 -0.39 -14.40 6.32
CA LEU A 79 -0.39 -14.20 7.77
C LEU A 79 -1.79 -14.34 8.38
N GLN A 80 -2.83 -13.96 7.65
CA GLN A 80 -4.21 -14.18 8.08
C GLN A 80 -4.55 -15.68 8.17
N LYS A 81 -4.06 -16.50 7.24
CA LYS A 81 -4.22 -17.97 7.30
C LYS A 81 -3.44 -18.56 8.49
N VAL A 82 -2.17 -18.18 8.65
CA VAL A 82 -1.34 -18.61 9.78
C VAL A 82 -1.98 -18.22 11.12
N GLY A 83 -2.51 -17.01 11.23
CA GLY A 83 -3.19 -16.55 12.44
C GLY A 83 -4.45 -17.36 12.77
N ARG A 84 -5.23 -17.78 11.75
CA ARG A 84 -6.38 -18.68 11.96
C ARG A 84 -5.95 -20.06 12.47
N GLU A 85 -4.88 -20.60 11.93
CA GLU A 85 -4.39 -21.96 12.27
C GLU A 85 -3.68 -22.02 13.62
N PHE A 86 -2.86 -21.01 13.94
CA PHE A 86 -1.91 -21.09 15.05
C PHE A 86 -2.16 -20.07 16.17
N ALA A 87 -2.77 -18.92 15.86
CA ALA A 87 -3.00 -17.88 16.85
C ALA A 87 -4.34 -18.04 17.58
N GLY A 88 -5.10 -19.10 17.29
CA GLY A 88 -6.41 -19.33 17.89
C GLY A 88 -7.34 -18.15 17.68
N MET A 89 -7.30 -17.51 16.49
CA MET A 89 -8.37 -16.59 16.06
C MET A 89 -9.65 -17.41 15.86
N ASP A 90 -10.20 -17.88 16.97
CA ASP A 90 -11.53 -18.43 17.06
C ASP A 90 -12.49 -17.27 16.80
N VAL A 91 -13.40 -17.50 15.87
CA VAL A 91 -14.14 -16.47 15.12
C VAL A 91 -15.31 -15.93 15.94
N HIS A 92 -15.10 -15.60 17.22
CA HIS A 92 -16.20 -15.18 18.08
C HIS A 92 -15.94 -14.06 19.08
N GLU A 93 -14.69 -13.69 19.38
CA GLU A 93 -14.47 -12.63 20.36
C GLU A 93 -13.75 -11.43 19.73
N THR A 94 -14.54 -10.41 19.42
CA THR A 94 -14.12 -9.02 19.16
C THR A 94 -13.38 -8.73 17.85
N CYS A 95 -14.02 -9.06 16.72
CA CYS A 95 -14.08 -8.05 15.67
C CYS A 95 -15.21 -7.09 16.10
N PRO A 96 -14.96 -5.83 16.52
CA PRO A 96 -16.05 -4.92 16.80
C PRO A 96 -16.92 -4.85 15.55
N ALA A 97 -18.23 -5.08 15.72
CA ALA A 97 -19.18 -4.97 14.62
C ALA A 97 -18.88 -3.68 13.88
N VAL A 98 -18.66 -3.79 12.56
CA VAL A 98 -18.48 -2.65 11.66
C VAL A 98 -19.54 -1.61 12.04
N GLN A 99 -19.13 -0.56 12.76
CA GLN A 99 -19.90 0.68 12.90
C GLN A 99 -19.70 1.56 11.66
N GLY A 100 -19.34 0.97 10.53
CA GLY A 100 -19.62 1.51 9.22
C GLY A 100 -21.10 1.35 8.95
N SER A 101 -21.91 2.26 9.49
CA SER A 101 -23.19 2.60 8.88
C SER A 101 -22.93 2.74 7.38
N LEU A 102 -23.57 1.88 6.59
CA LEU A 102 -23.67 2.03 5.15
C LEU A 102 -24.51 3.29 4.89
N VAL A 103 -23.92 4.46 5.11
CA VAL A 103 -24.28 5.61 4.28
C VAL A 103 -23.85 5.18 2.88
N PRO A 104 -24.74 5.17 1.88
CA PRO A 104 -24.34 4.91 0.51
C PRO A 104 -23.40 6.03 0.10
N ALA A 105 -22.09 5.83 0.30
CA ALA A 105 -21.08 6.65 -0.30
C ALA A 105 -21.23 6.42 -1.80
N ASN A 106 -21.56 7.49 -2.53
CA ASN A 106 -21.45 7.52 -3.98
C ASN A 106 -20.03 7.06 -4.34
N LEU A 107 -19.90 5.79 -4.70
CA LEU A 107 -18.73 5.23 -5.34
C LEU A 107 -18.67 5.89 -6.72
N HIS A 108 -18.05 7.05 -6.79
CA HIS A 108 -17.51 7.50 -8.06
C HIS A 108 -16.43 6.49 -8.42
N SER A 109 -16.79 5.59 -9.34
CA SER A 109 -15.85 4.72 -10.03
C SER A 109 -14.73 5.61 -10.58
N VAL A 110 -13.55 5.56 -9.95
CA VAL A 110 -12.33 6.09 -10.55
C VAL A 110 -11.76 4.96 -11.40
N ALA A 111 -12.49 4.63 -12.46
CA ALA A 111 -12.02 3.86 -13.59
C ALA A 111 -12.41 4.64 -14.84
N ALA A 112 -11.44 5.38 -15.37
CA ALA A 112 -11.40 5.85 -16.74
C ALA A 112 -9.97 5.66 -17.24
#